data_AF-A0A1Z4EKB1-F1
#
_entry.id   AF-A0A1Z4EKB1-F1
#
_cell.length_a   1.000
_cell.length_b   1.000
_cell.length_c   1.000
_cell.angle_alpha   90.00
_cell.angle_beta   90.00
_cell.angle_gamma   90.00
#
_symmetry.space_group_name_H-M   'P 1'
#
loop_
_entity.id
_entity.type
_entity.pdbx_description
1 polymer ?
#
loop_
_entity_poly.entity_id
_entity_poly.type
_entity_poly.pdbx_seq_one_letter_code
_entity_poly.pdbx_strand_id
1 'polypeptide(L)'
;MRIARLAHIALTILTAALLLAPPVGAQPPSKLLDHLTDDSAVLTSSDKAAIGSAIDRLFSSRHVQLWVVYVDNFNRFQPDNWAKQARDASGMGDDDVLLAVATNTKKYAFSVPPKAQGPLTANELNSLQSNKIEPAINSRDWSGAAIAAADGLNKPDGQSAPASKPKRNWLPIVIGVVAVVVVVVLVLLLLRARRRRRAALHVSPHDGQRVDSLGPALSIAEARLSQISNYIAKHRQSIGAQTRTQLDEAKRYAAQAHSAQSSDPYRAIADANRASTLAAEAQALANADVQAAHRTPRRR
;
A
#
# COMPACT_ATOMS: atom_id res chain seq x y z
N MET A 1 -36.94 -51.10 -24.75
CA MET A 1 -35.50 -50.91 -24.45
C MET A 1 -35.03 -49.67 -25.18
N ARG A 2 -34.76 -48.59 -24.45
CA ARG A 2 -33.41 -48.07 -24.17
C ARG A 2 -32.89 -47.12 -25.25
N ILE A 3 -33.30 -45.84 -25.26
CA ILE A 3 -32.38 -44.73 -25.56
C ILE A 3 -32.84 -43.48 -24.79
N ALA A 4 -32.53 -43.47 -23.50
CA ALA A 4 -32.35 -42.23 -22.74
C ALA A 4 -30.88 -42.21 -22.30
N ARG A 5 -30.31 -41.01 -22.21
CA ARG A 5 -28.99 -40.66 -21.61
C ARG A 5 -27.79 -40.63 -22.56
N LEU A 6 -27.66 -39.53 -23.32
CA LEU A 6 -26.36 -39.03 -23.79
C LEU A 6 -26.40 -37.50 -23.90
N ALA A 7 -26.41 -36.80 -22.75
CA ALA A 7 -26.27 -35.34 -22.72
C ALA A 7 -25.76 -34.81 -21.36
N HIS A 8 -24.89 -35.55 -20.65
CA HIS A 8 -24.52 -35.24 -19.26
C HIS A 8 -23.00 -35.32 -18.96
N ILE A 9 -22.11 -35.07 -19.93
CA ILE A 9 -20.65 -35.21 -19.68
C ILE A 9 -19.82 -33.96 -20.07
N ALA A 10 -20.43 -32.83 -20.46
CA ALA A 10 -19.69 -31.61 -20.82
C ALA A 10 -19.95 -30.38 -19.91
N LEU A 11 -20.61 -30.56 -18.76
CA LEU A 11 -20.97 -29.45 -17.85
C LEU A 11 -20.43 -29.60 -16.41
N THR A 12 -19.58 -30.59 -16.14
CA THR A 12 -19.02 -30.84 -14.80
C THR A 12 -17.56 -30.41 -14.63
N ILE A 13 -16.92 -29.82 -15.64
CA ILE A 13 -15.50 -29.43 -15.56
C ILE A 13 -15.30 -27.92 -15.26
N LEU A 14 -16.34 -27.08 -15.41
CA LEU A 14 -16.23 -25.63 -15.16
C LEU A 14 -16.69 -25.20 -13.75
N THR A 15 -16.99 -26.13 -12.86
CA THR A 15 -17.39 -25.88 -11.46
C THR A 15 -16.36 -26.33 -10.43
N ALA A 16 -15.23 -26.90 -10.86
CA ALA A 16 -14.14 -27.34 -9.97
C ALA A 16 -12.98 -26.33 -9.83
N ALA A 17 -13.03 -25.19 -10.51
CA ALA A 17 -11.94 -24.19 -10.50
C ALA A 17 -12.10 -23.06 -9.46
N LEU A 18 -13.12 -23.09 -8.59
CA LEU A 18 -13.44 -21.98 -7.67
C LEU A 18 -13.23 -22.28 -6.19
N LEU A 19 -12.44 -23.30 -5.83
CA LEU A 19 -12.26 -23.73 -4.43
C LEU A 19 -10.80 -24.02 -4.02
N LEU A 20 -9.84 -23.28 -4.56
CA LEU A 20 -8.54 -23.09 -3.90
C LEU A 20 -8.36 -21.62 -3.49
N ALA A 21 -9.30 -21.10 -2.71
CA ALA A 21 -8.93 -20.03 -1.78
C ALA A 21 -8.15 -20.72 -0.65
N PRO A 22 -6.85 -20.42 -0.44
CA PRO A 22 -6.14 -20.94 0.72
C PRO A 22 -6.93 -20.56 1.98
N PRO A 23 -6.94 -21.42 3.01
CA PRO A 23 -7.64 -21.10 4.25
C PRO A 23 -7.11 -19.76 4.76
N VAL A 24 -8.02 -18.80 4.98
CA VAL A 24 -7.78 -17.56 5.72
C VAL A 24 -7.53 -17.94 7.18
N GLY A 25 -6.40 -18.58 7.40
CA GLY A 25 -5.91 -19.11 8.66
C GLY A 25 -4.48 -18.62 8.80
N ALA A 26 -4.18 -18.06 9.97
CA ALA A 26 -2.88 -17.50 10.29
C ALA A 26 -1.69 -18.37 9.84
N GLN A 27 -0.71 -17.74 9.18
CA GLN A 27 0.41 -18.42 8.52
C GLN A 27 1.40 -18.97 9.56
N PRO A 28 1.62 -20.31 9.65
CA PRO A 28 2.69 -20.85 10.49
C PRO A 28 4.06 -20.45 9.92
N PRO A 29 5.11 -20.33 10.76
CA PRO A 29 6.45 -20.09 10.25
C PRO A 29 6.86 -21.24 9.33
N SER A 30 7.00 -20.92 8.04
CA SER A 30 7.32 -21.85 6.97
C SER A 30 8.77 -21.67 6.54
N LYS A 31 9.30 -22.68 5.86
CA LYS A 31 10.60 -22.60 5.20
C LYS A 31 10.52 -21.57 4.07
N LEU A 32 11.40 -20.57 4.12
CA LEU A 32 11.55 -19.57 3.07
C LEU A 32 12.45 -20.14 1.98
N LEU A 33 11.93 -20.15 0.76
CA LEU A 33 12.64 -20.67 -0.43
C LEU A 33 13.25 -19.55 -1.26
N ASP A 34 12.63 -18.37 -1.24
CA ASP A 34 13.06 -17.18 -1.95
C ASP A 34 13.39 -16.03 -0.98
N HIS A 35 14.34 -15.18 -1.37
CA HIS A 35 14.75 -14.00 -0.61
C HIS A 35 13.63 -12.96 -0.45
N LEU A 36 12.61 -13.01 -1.29
CA LEU A 36 11.41 -12.19 -1.19
C LEU A 36 10.17 -13.08 -1.31
N THR A 37 9.46 -13.24 -0.20
CA THR A 37 8.20 -13.99 -0.13
C THR A 37 7.06 -13.02 0.19
N ASP A 38 6.02 -13.01 -0.64
CA ASP A 38 4.85 -12.11 -0.50
C ASP A 38 3.55 -12.93 -0.48
N ASP A 39 3.30 -13.58 0.65
CA ASP A 39 2.12 -14.44 0.84
C ASP A 39 0.84 -13.61 1.04
N SER A 40 0.98 -12.40 1.57
CA SER A 40 -0.15 -11.46 1.75
C SER A 40 -0.54 -10.69 0.48
N ALA A 41 0.19 -10.90 -0.63
CA ALA A 41 -0.03 -10.27 -1.93
C ALA A 41 -0.14 -8.72 -1.86
N VAL A 42 0.67 -8.08 -1.02
CA VAL A 42 0.61 -6.62 -0.81
C VAL A 42 1.53 -5.83 -1.74
N LEU A 43 2.48 -6.50 -2.40
CA LEU A 43 3.49 -5.84 -3.22
C LEU A 43 3.12 -5.84 -4.70
N THR A 44 3.33 -4.70 -5.34
CA THR A 44 3.28 -4.59 -6.80
C THR A 44 4.56 -5.17 -7.44
N SER A 45 4.55 -5.40 -8.75
CA SER A 45 5.76 -5.83 -9.48
C SER A 45 6.91 -4.82 -9.37
N SER A 46 6.60 -3.52 -9.35
CA SER A 46 7.59 -2.46 -9.13
C SER A 46 8.18 -2.51 -7.72
N ASP A 47 7.37 -2.78 -6.70
CA ASP A 47 7.85 -2.93 -5.32
C ASP A 47 8.82 -4.11 -5.21
N LYS A 48 8.45 -5.26 -5.79
CA LYS A 48 9.28 -6.46 -5.79
C LYS A 48 10.64 -6.21 -6.45
N ALA A 49 10.66 -5.48 -7.58
CA ALA A 49 11.90 -5.11 -8.26
C ALA A 49 12.77 -4.14 -7.43
N ALA A 50 12.16 -3.16 -6.76
CA ALA A 50 12.87 -2.21 -5.92
C ALA A 50 13.49 -2.88 -4.68
N ILE A 51 12.74 -3.78 -4.04
CA ILE A 51 13.22 -4.58 -2.90
C ILE A 51 14.35 -5.51 -3.36
N GLY A 52 14.17 -6.23 -4.46
CA GLY A 52 15.22 -7.10 -5.03
C GLY A 52 16.51 -6.33 -5.29
N SER A 53 16.43 -5.15 -5.90
CA SER A 53 17.60 -4.29 -6.13
C SER A 53 18.29 -3.87 -4.83
N ALA A 54 17.54 -3.64 -3.75
CA ALA A 54 18.10 -3.25 -2.46
C ALA A 54 18.79 -4.45 -1.76
N ILE A 55 18.19 -5.64 -1.84
CA ILE A 55 18.77 -6.90 -1.36
C ILE A 55 20.08 -7.20 -2.13
N ASP A 56 20.06 -7.10 -3.46
CA ASP A 56 21.24 -7.35 -4.30
C ASP A 56 22.40 -6.41 -3.98
N ARG A 57 22.11 -5.13 -3.71
CA ARG A 57 23.11 -4.15 -3.28
C ARG A 57 23.75 -4.54 -1.96
N LEU A 58 22.93 -4.92 -0.97
CA LEU A 58 23.43 -5.35 0.35
C LEU A 58 24.31 -6.60 0.22
N PHE A 59 23.89 -7.57 -0.59
CA PHE A 59 24.67 -8.77 -0.82
C PHE A 59 26.00 -8.45 -1.53
N SER A 60 25.97 -7.58 -2.53
CA SER A 60 27.17 -7.21 -3.30
C SER A 60 28.22 -6.45 -2.48
N SER A 61 27.78 -5.65 -1.50
CA SER A 61 28.68 -4.82 -0.70
C SER A 61 29.17 -5.51 0.58
N ARG A 62 28.31 -6.33 1.20
CA ARG A 62 28.55 -6.88 2.55
C ARG A 62 28.55 -8.40 2.60
N HIS A 63 28.18 -9.06 1.50
CA HIS A 63 27.92 -10.50 1.46
C HIS A 63 26.89 -10.96 2.50
N VAL A 64 25.97 -10.06 2.89
CA VAL A 64 24.86 -10.32 3.81
C VAL A 64 23.60 -10.57 2.98
N GLN A 65 22.88 -11.66 3.25
CA GLN A 65 21.65 -11.99 2.55
C GLN A 65 20.45 -11.49 3.35
N LEU A 66 19.69 -10.53 2.82
CA LEU A 66 18.43 -10.11 3.42
C LEU A 66 17.27 -10.92 2.85
N TRP A 67 16.57 -11.60 3.74
CA TRP A 67 15.33 -12.31 3.49
C TRP A 67 14.16 -11.45 3.96
N VAL A 68 13.19 -11.23 3.08
CA VAL A 68 11.99 -10.43 3.35
C VAL A 68 10.76 -11.29 3.15
N VAL A 69 9.91 -11.37 4.18
CA VAL A 69 8.65 -12.11 4.11
C VAL A 69 7.47 -11.24 4.55
N TYR A 70 6.43 -11.20 3.73
CA TYR A 70 5.16 -10.55 4.03
C TYR A 70 4.09 -11.60 4.29
N VAL A 71 3.58 -11.62 5.52
CA VAL A 71 2.50 -12.50 5.98
C VAL A 71 1.31 -11.67 6.44
N ASP A 72 0.12 -12.27 6.49
CA ASP A 72 -1.06 -11.56 7.02
C ASP A 72 -0.90 -11.25 8.52
N ASN A 73 -0.49 -12.24 9.31
CA ASN A 73 -0.28 -12.12 10.76
C ASN A 73 0.63 -13.24 11.30
N PHE A 74 1.18 -13.06 12.50
CA PHE A 74 2.06 -14.03 13.18
C PHE A 74 1.31 -15.09 14.02
N ASN A 75 0.01 -15.26 13.81
CA ASN A 75 -0.81 -16.17 14.60
C ASN A 75 -0.74 -15.87 16.12
N ARG A 76 -0.43 -16.90 16.94
CA ARG A 76 -0.22 -16.80 18.39
C ARG A 76 1.24 -16.56 18.77
N PHE A 77 2.15 -16.47 17.79
CA PHE A 77 3.55 -16.26 18.05
C PHE A 77 3.84 -14.77 18.22
N GLN A 78 4.75 -14.46 19.14
CA GLN A 78 5.38 -13.14 19.14
C GLN A 78 6.22 -13.01 17.85
N PRO A 79 6.32 -11.80 17.27
CA PRO A 79 7.05 -11.59 16.02
C PRO A 79 8.46 -12.19 16.05
N ASP A 80 9.21 -11.95 17.13
CA ASP A 80 10.58 -12.45 17.27
C ASP A 80 10.66 -13.99 17.33
N ASN A 81 9.71 -14.62 18.02
CA ASN A 81 9.64 -16.08 18.10
C ASN A 81 9.27 -16.70 16.75
N TRP A 82 8.35 -16.06 16.02
CA TRP A 82 8.00 -16.46 14.67
C TRP A 82 9.20 -16.37 13.74
N ALA A 83 9.92 -15.24 13.76
CA ALA A 83 11.12 -15.01 12.95
C ALA A 83 12.21 -16.03 13.27
N LYS A 84 12.46 -16.32 14.56
CA LYS A 84 13.42 -17.34 14.97
C LYS A 84 13.08 -18.72 14.37
N GLN A 85 11.82 -19.14 14.47
CA GLN A 85 11.39 -20.44 13.92
C GLN A 85 11.49 -20.49 12.39
N ALA A 86 11.12 -19.40 11.71
CA ALA A 86 11.25 -19.31 10.25
C ALA A 86 12.71 -19.38 9.80
N ARG A 87 13.63 -18.71 10.51
CA ARG A 87 15.07 -18.81 10.28
C ARG A 87 15.58 -20.25 10.47
N ASP A 88 15.24 -20.86 11.60
CA ASP A 88 15.65 -22.22 11.94
C ASP A 88 15.15 -23.23 10.89
N ALA A 89 13.89 -23.14 10.48
CA ALA A 89 13.29 -23.99 9.44
C ALA A 89 13.89 -23.76 8.05
N SER A 90 14.38 -22.56 7.79
CA SER A 90 15.03 -22.18 6.52
C SER A 90 16.52 -22.50 6.49
N GLY A 91 17.12 -22.87 7.63
CA GLY A 91 18.55 -23.13 7.73
C GLY A 91 19.40 -21.86 7.59
N MET A 92 18.87 -20.70 8.00
CA MET A 92 19.55 -19.41 7.87
C MET A 92 20.77 -19.33 8.80
N GLY A 93 21.92 -18.97 8.24
CA GLY A 93 23.19 -18.78 8.93
C GLY A 93 23.38 -17.39 9.52
N ASP A 94 24.58 -17.13 10.02
CA ASP A 94 24.94 -15.88 10.71
C ASP A 94 25.07 -14.67 9.78
N ASP A 95 25.14 -14.89 8.47
CA ASP A 95 25.19 -13.85 7.43
C ASP A 95 23.80 -13.54 6.83
N ASP A 96 22.78 -14.29 7.25
CA ASP A 96 21.41 -14.12 6.77
C ASP A 96 20.64 -13.24 7.73
N VAL A 97 19.91 -12.25 7.22
CA VAL A 97 19.06 -11.35 7.98
C VAL A 97 17.61 -11.61 7.59
N LEU A 98 16.69 -11.62 8.55
CA LEU A 98 15.26 -11.80 8.29
C LEU A 98 14.47 -10.54 8.68
N LEU A 99 13.71 -10.00 7.73
CA LEU A 99 12.63 -9.05 7.97
C LEU A 99 11.29 -9.73 7.69
N ALA A 100 10.50 -9.94 8.74
CA ALA A 100 9.15 -10.47 8.63
C ALA A 100 8.13 -9.38 8.95
N VAL A 101 7.16 -9.15 8.06
CA VAL A 101 6.14 -8.10 8.20
C VAL A 101 4.76 -8.72 8.19
N ALA A 102 4.00 -8.49 9.27
CA ALA A 102 2.59 -8.85 9.37
C ALA A 102 1.72 -7.68 8.90
N THR A 103 1.25 -7.74 7.67
CA THR A 103 0.59 -6.62 6.96
C THR A 103 -0.77 -6.25 7.53
N ASN A 104 -1.53 -7.23 8.06
CA ASN A 104 -2.84 -6.97 8.66
C ASN A 104 -2.73 -6.38 10.07
N THR A 105 -1.78 -6.89 10.88
CA THR A 105 -1.61 -6.46 12.28
C THR A 105 -0.60 -5.33 12.47
N LYS A 106 0.08 -4.90 11.40
CA LYS A 106 1.18 -3.91 11.41
C LYS A 106 2.30 -4.26 12.39
N LYS A 107 2.50 -5.55 12.66
CA LYS A 107 3.60 -6.05 13.48
C LYS A 107 4.74 -6.46 12.59
N TYR A 108 5.95 -6.48 13.12
CA TYR A 108 7.10 -6.99 12.39
C TYR A 108 8.13 -7.58 13.32
N ALA A 109 9.03 -8.35 12.73
CA ALA A 109 10.22 -8.87 13.37
C ALA A 109 11.42 -8.57 12.48
N PHE A 110 12.49 -8.06 13.07
CA PHE A 110 13.73 -7.81 12.35
C PHE A 110 14.87 -8.50 13.08
N SER A 111 15.31 -9.62 12.52
CA SER A 111 16.31 -10.51 13.12
C SER A 111 17.64 -10.38 12.37
N VAL A 112 18.60 -9.73 13.00
CA VAL A 112 19.94 -9.47 12.46
C VAL A 112 20.98 -10.17 13.33
N PRO A 113 21.60 -11.28 12.88
CA PRO A 113 22.66 -11.94 13.64
C PRO A 113 23.88 -11.03 13.83
N PRO A 114 24.69 -11.21 14.90
CA PRO A 114 25.83 -10.34 15.19
C PRO A 114 26.84 -10.20 14.05
N LYS A 115 27.07 -11.26 13.28
CA LYS A 115 27.99 -11.25 12.13
C LYS A 115 27.44 -10.40 10.98
N ALA A 116 26.16 -10.55 10.64
CA ALA A 116 25.47 -9.74 9.63
C ALA A 116 25.28 -8.26 10.02
N GLN A 117 25.33 -7.91 11.32
CA GLN A 117 25.29 -6.51 11.76
C GLN A 117 26.52 -5.72 11.30
N GLY A 118 27.67 -6.39 11.16
CA GLY A 118 28.94 -5.76 10.81
C GLY A 118 29.30 -4.62 11.79
N PRO A 119 29.60 -3.40 11.30
CA PRO A 119 29.99 -2.26 12.12
C PRO A 119 28.81 -1.57 12.85
N LEU A 120 27.57 -2.01 12.63
CA LEU A 120 26.39 -1.36 13.21
C LEU A 120 26.31 -1.63 14.72
N THR A 121 26.15 -0.57 15.50
CA THR A 121 25.87 -0.70 16.93
C THR A 121 24.40 -1.03 17.20
N ALA A 122 24.10 -1.64 18.36
CA ALA A 122 22.71 -1.90 18.79
C ALA A 122 21.84 -0.63 18.80
N ASN A 123 22.42 0.53 19.14
CA ASN A 123 21.71 1.81 19.13
C ASN A 123 21.35 2.28 17.72
N GLU A 124 22.23 2.06 16.75
CA GLU A 124 21.96 2.37 15.35
C GLU A 124 20.93 1.43 14.76
N LEU A 125 20.97 0.16 15.14
CA LEU A 125 19.97 -0.83 14.75
C LEU A 125 18.58 -0.47 15.30
N ASN A 126 18.50 -0.10 16.58
CA ASN A 126 17.26 0.40 17.19
C ASN A 126 16.78 1.70 16.52
N SER A 127 17.71 2.61 16.18
CA SER A 127 17.37 3.84 15.48
C SER A 127 16.85 3.57 14.07
N LEU A 128 17.40 2.58 13.37
CA LEU A 128 16.92 2.13 12.06
C LEU A 128 15.49 1.57 12.18
N GLN A 129 15.25 0.73 13.18
CA GLN A 129 13.94 0.17 13.46
C GLN A 129 12.91 1.27 13.76
N SER A 130 13.15 2.11 14.75
CA SER A 130 12.16 3.10 15.21
C SER A 130 11.98 4.30 14.26
N ASN A 131 13.01 4.71 13.51
CA ASN A 131 12.92 5.90 12.65
C ASN A 131 12.67 5.61 11.18
N LYS A 132 12.88 4.37 10.72
CA LYS A 132 12.75 4.03 9.29
C LYS A 132 11.77 2.90 9.07
N ILE A 133 11.97 1.77 9.72
CA ILE A 133 11.17 0.56 9.49
C ILE A 133 9.77 0.73 10.08
N GLU A 134 9.66 1.09 11.36
CA GLU A 134 8.39 1.21 12.08
C GLU A 134 7.47 2.29 11.49
N PRO A 135 7.95 3.50 11.11
CA PRO A 135 7.10 4.49 10.44
C PRO A 135 6.60 4.02 9.08
N ALA A 136 7.43 3.33 8.28
CA ALA A 136 7.03 2.81 6.98
C ALA A 136 5.92 1.75 7.13
N ILE A 137 6.10 0.80 8.07
CA ILE A 137 5.10 -0.21 8.40
C ILE A 137 3.79 0.42 8.90
N ASN A 138 3.87 1.44 9.75
CA ASN A 138 2.68 2.13 10.26
C ASN A 138 1.90 2.85 9.16
N SER A 139 2.63 3.44 8.20
CA SER A 139 2.10 4.10 7.01
C SER A 139 1.63 3.13 5.91
N ARG A 140 1.76 1.80 6.12
CA ARG A 140 1.52 0.75 5.11
C ARG A 140 2.44 0.83 3.89
N ASP A 141 3.58 1.47 4.05
CA ASP A 141 4.68 1.48 3.08
C ASP A 141 5.54 0.23 3.27
N TRP A 142 5.00 -0.91 2.82
CA TRP A 142 5.59 -2.22 3.03
C TRP A 142 6.91 -2.40 2.29
N SER A 143 7.00 -1.87 1.07
CA SER A 143 8.22 -1.91 0.27
C SER A 143 9.27 -0.94 0.81
N GLY A 144 8.87 0.26 1.23
CA GLY A 144 9.76 1.21 1.90
C GLY A 144 10.39 0.65 3.18
N ALA A 145 9.65 -0.16 3.95
CA ALA A 145 10.19 -0.82 5.14
C ALA A 145 11.34 -1.80 4.81
N ALA A 146 11.17 -2.61 3.75
CA ALA A 146 12.18 -3.57 3.32
C ALA A 146 13.41 -2.89 2.69
N ILE A 147 13.19 -1.87 1.87
CA ILE A 147 14.27 -1.06 1.28
C ILE A 147 15.05 -0.34 2.39
N ALA A 148 14.35 0.25 3.36
CA ALA A 148 15.00 0.90 4.50
C ALA A 148 15.82 -0.08 5.34
N ALA A 149 15.35 -1.31 5.54
CA ALA A 149 16.13 -2.34 6.22
C ALA A 149 17.40 -2.70 5.44
N ALA A 150 17.30 -2.93 4.12
CA ALA A 150 18.45 -3.24 3.27
C ALA A 150 19.48 -2.10 3.25
N ASP A 151 19.04 -0.87 3.00
CA ASP A 151 19.92 0.30 2.94
C ASP A 151 20.53 0.63 4.31
N GLY A 152 19.78 0.41 5.40
CA GLY A 152 20.24 0.62 6.77
C GLY A 152 21.34 -0.35 7.20
N LEU A 153 21.29 -1.59 6.70
CA LEU A 153 22.33 -2.61 6.92
C LEU A 153 23.58 -2.34 6.07
N ASN A 154 23.44 -1.65 4.94
CA ASN A 154 24.50 -1.38 3.99
C ASN A 154 25.39 -0.16 4.33
N LYS A 155 25.49 0.22 5.61
CA LYS A 155 26.39 1.32 6.00
C LYS A 155 27.85 0.91 5.81
N PRO A 156 28.68 1.62 5.01
CA PRO A 156 30.09 1.27 4.82
C PRO A 156 30.86 1.28 6.14
N ASP A 157 31.82 0.36 6.25
CA ASP A 157 32.68 0.21 7.42
C ASP A 157 33.41 1.52 7.71
N GLY A 158 33.27 2.04 8.94
CA GLY A 158 34.02 3.23 9.39
C GLY A 158 33.23 4.54 9.55
N GLN A 159 31.90 4.51 9.54
CA GLN A 159 31.10 5.71 9.86
C GLN A 159 30.17 5.47 11.05
N SER A 160 30.77 5.34 12.24
CA SER A 160 30.05 5.49 13.50
C SER A 160 29.48 6.89 13.57
N ALA A 161 28.16 7.03 13.54
CA ALA A 161 27.54 8.30 13.93
C ALA A 161 27.87 8.54 15.41
N PRO A 162 28.44 9.70 15.80
CA PRO A 162 28.73 9.95 17.20
C PRO A 162 27.42 9.97 18.00
N ALA A 163 27.46 9.31 19.17
CA ALA A 163 26.35 9.24 20.12
C ALA A 163 25.87 10.66 20.47
N SER A 164 24.70 11.03 19.97
CA SER A 164 24.12 12.34 20.24
C SER A 164 23.23 12.28 21.48
N LYS A 165 23.81 12.58 22.66
CA LYS A 165 23.03 13.00 23.84
C LYS A 165 22.36 14.35 23.56
N PRO A 166 21.19 14.63 24.16
CA PRO A 166 20.31 15.68 23.69
C PRO A 166 20.86 17.05 24.08
N LYS A 167 21.24 17.86 23.10
CA LYS A 167 21.40 19.30 23.28
C LYS A 167 20.44 20.05 22.38
N ARG A 168 19.32 20.37 23.01
CA ARG A 168 18.53 21.59 22.81
C ARG A 168 19.49 22.77 22.61
N ASN A 169 19.68 23.20 21.37
CA ASN A 169 19.55 24.58 20.91
C ASN A 169 20.13 24.74 19.50
N TRP A 170 19.28 25.31 18.64
CA TRP A 170 19.51 26.27 17.54
C TRP A 170 20.76 26.17 16.63
N LEU A 171 20.50 26.19 15.32
CA LEU A 171 21.41 26.36 14.18
C LEU A 171 22.65 27.28 14.38
N PRO A 172 23.74 27.15 13.57
CA PRO A 172 23.72 26.65 12.18
C PRO A 172 24.91 25.77 11.69
N ILE A 173 24.60 24.64 11.04
CA ILE A 173 25.39 24.09 9.91
C ILE A 173 24.42 23.96 8.73
N VAL A 174 24.27 25.09 8.03
CA VAL A 174 23.49 25.23 6.79
C VAL A 174 24.40 25.65 5.61
N ILE A 175 25.70 25.88 5.84
CA ILE A 175 26.50 26.71 4.92
C ILE A 175 27.12 25.94 3.72
N GLY A 176 27.40 24.64 3.83
CA GLY A 176 27.95 23.87 2.69
C GLY A 176 26.92 23.51 1.60
N VAL A 177 25.71 23.11 2.03
CA VAL A 177 24.62 22.73 1.12
C VAL A 177 23.97 23.98 0.50
N VAL A 178 23.96 25.10 1.22
CA VAL A 178 23.47 26.38 0.67
C VAL A 178 24.38 26.92 -0.42
N ALA A 179 25.70 26.72 -0.38
CA ALA A 179 26.57 27.19 -1.47
C ALA A 179 26.27 26.47 -2.81
N VAL A 180 26.07 25.16 -2.78
CA VAL A 180 25.75 24.38 -3.98
C VAL A 180 24.33 24.66 -4.44
N VAL A 181 23.37 24.78 -3.52
CA VAL A 181 21.99 25.15 -3.86
C VAL A 181 21.93 26.58 -4.39
N VAL A 182 22.71 27.52 -3.87
CA VAL A 182 22.76 28.91 -4.36
C VAL A 182 23.43 28.98 -5.72
N VAL A 183 24.49 28.21 -6.00
CA VAL A 183 25.10 28.17 -7.34
C VAL A 183 24.14 27.49 -8.35
N VAL A 184 23.47 26.40 -7.96
CA VAL A 184 22.48 25.72 -8.82
C VAL A 184 21.24 26.60 -9.04
N VAL A 185 20.78 27.32 -8.01
CA VAL A 185 19.68 28.28 -8.11
C VAL A 185 20.10 29.51 -8.90
N LEU A 186 21.32 30.02 -8.76
CA LEU A 186 21.84 31.16 -9.53
C LEU A 186 22.05 30.80 -11.00
N VAL A 187 22.57 29.60 -11.29
CA VAL A 187 22.68 29.06 -12.66
C VAL A 187 21.29 28.81 -13.26
N LEU A 188 20.35 28.23 -12.50
CA LEU A 188 18.95 28.07 -12.94
C LEU A 188 18.25 29.42 -13.13
N LEU A 189 18.53 30.43 -12.30
CA LEU A 189 17.97 31.77 -12.41
C LEU A 189 18.57 32.56 -13.58
N LEU A 190 19.87 32.41 -13.87
CA LEU A 190 20.53 33.02 -15.02
C LEU A 190 20.15 32.33 -16.33
N LEU A 191 19.96 31.00 -16.33
CA LEU A 191 19.41 30.26 -17.47
C LEU A 191 17.92 30.56 -17.69
N ARG A 192 17.14 30.76 -16.61
CA ARG A 192 15.75 31.24 -16.68
C ARG A 192 15.67 32.70 -17.11
N ALA A 193 16.58 33.57 -16.70
CA ALA A 193 16.63 34.97 -17.14
C ALA A 193 17.07 35.10 -18.61
N ARG A 194 18.00 34.27 -19.08
CA ARG A 194 18.37 34.15 -20.51
C ARG A 194 17.21 33.62 -21.36
N ARG A 195 16.43 32.66 -20.86
CA ARG A 195 15.20 32.19 -21.53
C ARG A 195 14.04 33.20 -21.45
N ARG A 196 13.92 33.95 -20.36
CA ARG A 196 12.85 34.94 -20.13
C ARG A 196 13.05 36.26 -20.87
N ARG A 197 14.26 36.61 -21.31
CA ARG A 197 14.45 37.69 -22.31
C ARG A 197 13.91 37.33 -23.71
N ARG A 198 13.38 36.13 -23.91
CA ARG A 198 12.61 35.75 -25.11
C ARG A 198 11.14 35.38 -24.86
N ALA A 199 10.60 35.55 -23.66
CA ALA A 199 9.18 35.29 -23.43
C ALA A 199 8.63 36.01 -22.18
N ALA A 200 8.07 37.19 -22.40
CA ALA A 200 6.96 37.76 -21.63
C ALA A 200 5.67 37.39 -22.39
N LEU A 201 4.49 37.06 -21.82
CA LEU A 201 3.94 37.10 -20.48
C LEU A 201 3.23 35.75 -20.15
N HIS A 202 3.10 35.47 -18.86
CA HIS A 202 2.71 34.19 -18.25
C HIS A 202 1.25 33.73 -18.51
N VAL A 203 1.08 32.45 -18.89
CA VAL A 203 -0.16 31.64 -18.80
C VAL A 203 0.02 30.60 -17.68
N SER A 204 -1.02 30.38 -16.86
CA SER A 204 -1.02 29.45 -15.71
C SER A 204 -1.04 27.97 -16.12
N PRO A 205 -0.17 27.09 -15.58
CA PRO A 205 -0.11 25.67 -15.97
C PRO A 205 -0.96 24.71 -15.11
N HIS A 206 -1.90 25.19 -14.30
CA HIS A 206 -2.68 24.34 -13.39
C HIS A 206 -4.04 23.87 -13.92
N ASP A 207 -4.46 24.31 -15.11
CA ASP A 207 -5.80 23.99 -15.63
C ASP A 207 -5.82 22.63 -16.36
N GLY A 208 -4.74 22.27 -17.05
CA GLY A 208 -4.62 20.97 -17.74
C GLY A 208 -4.69 19.77 -16.80
N GLN A 209 -3.88 19.76 -15.73
CA GLN A 209 -3.84 18.65 -14.76
C GLN A 209 -5.18 18.40 -14.04
N ARG A 210 -6.03 19.42 -13.93
CA ARG A 210 -7.35 19.31 -13.28
C ARG A 210 -8.38 18.70 -14.22
N VAL A 211 -8.36 19.11 -15.49
CA VAL A 211 -9.19 18.48 -16.52
C VAL A 211 -8.80 17.01 -16.67
N ASP A 212 -7.50 16.69 -16.57
CA ASP A 212 -6.99 15.32 -16.62
C ASP A 212 -7.46 14.45 -15.43
N SER A 213 -7.69 15.04 -14.24
CA SER A 213 -8.13 14.29 -13.05
C SER A 213 -9.64 14.19 -12.87
N LEU A 214 -10.43 15.02 -13.57
CA LEU A 214 -11.89 14.98 -13.56
C LEU A 214 -12.47 13.71 -14.20
N GLY A 215 -11.90 13.26 -15.33
CA GLY A 215 -12.34 12.04 -16.00
C GLY A 215 -12.30 10.80 -15.08
N PRO A 216 -11.16 10.51 -14.43
CA PRO A 216 -11.07 9.45 -13.44
C PRO A 216 -12.08 9.61 -12.29
N ALA A 217 -12.25 10.81 -11.72
CA ALA A 217 -13.17 11.04 -10.60
C ALA A 217 -14.64 10.74 -10.96
N LEU A 218 -15.11 11.17 -12.14
CA LEU A 218 -16.45 10.87 -12.64
C LEU A 218 -16.64 9.37 -12.85
N SER A 219 -15.69 8.71 -13.52
CA SER A 219 -15.78 7.27 -13.79
C SER A 219 -15.88 6.41 -12.52
N ILE A 220 -15.15 6.79 -11.46
CA ILE A 220 -15.20 6.10 -10.16
C ILE A 220 -16.57 6.30 -9.49
N ALA A 221 -17.12 7.52 -9.53
CA ALA A 221 -18.42 7.82 -8.94
C ALA A 221 -19.55 7.05 -9.66
N GLU A 222 -19.54 7.04 -11.00
CA GLU A 222 -20.52 6.32 -11.82
C GLU A 222 -20.46 4.80 -11.62
N ALA A 223 -19.24 4.22 -11.56
CA ALA A 223 -19.06 2.81 -11.31
C ALA A 223 -19.66 2.38 -9.96
N ARG A 224 -19.44 3.19 -8.91
CA ARG A 224 -20.02 2.96 -7.57
C ARG A 224 -21.54 3.08 -7.57
N LEU A 225 -22.10 4.10 -8.23
CA LEU A 225 -23.54 4.28 -8.38
C LEU A 225 -24.22 3.12 -9.11
N SER A 226 -23.57 2.61 -10.15
CA SER A 226 -24.04 1.43 -10.90
C SER A 226 -24.00 0.18 -10.04
N GLN A 227 -22.90 -0.03 -9.31
CA GLN A 227 -22.73 -1.18 -8.40
C GLN A 227 -23.80 -1.21 -7.31
N ILE A 228 -24.04 -0.09 -6.62
CA ILE A 228 -25.06 -0.05 -5.57
C ILE A 228 -26.48 -0.16 -6.15
N SER A 229 -26.75 0.45 -7.31
CA SER A 229 -28.06 0.34 -7.95
C SER A 229 -28.38 -1.12 -8.29
N ASN A 230 -27.39 -1.86 -8.82
CA ASN A 230 -27.51 -3.30 -9.08
C ASN A 230 -27.69 -4.11 -7.79
N TYR A 231 -26.97 -3.76 -6.73
CA TYR A 231 -27.10 -4.42 -5.43
C TYR A 231 -28.49 -4.21 -4.83
N ILE A 232 -29.01 -2.98 -4.84
CA ILE A 232 -30.36 -2.67 -4.37
C ILE A 232 -31.42 -3.36 -5.23
N ALA A 233 -31.24 -3.44 -6.55
CA ALA A 233 -32.14 -4.16 -7.43
C ALA A 233 -32.25 -5.65 -7.06
N LYS A 234 -31.11 -6.30 -6.78
CA LYS A 234 -31.05 -7.70 -6.35
C LYS A 234 -31.69 -7.94 -4.97
N HIS A 235 -31.53 -6.97 -4.05
CA HIS A 235 -31.96 -7.09 -2.66
C HIS A 235 -33.17 -6.21 -2.31
N ARG A 236 -34.02 -5.85 -3.30
CA ARG A 236 -35.08 -4.83 -3.17
C ARG A 236 -35.99 -4.94 -1.94
N GLN A 237 -36.24 -6.17 -1.47
CA GLN A 237 -37.13 -6.46 -0.34
C GLN A 237 -36.49 -6.21 1.03
N SER A 238 -35.16 -6.27 1.12
CA SER A 238 -34.43 -6.08 2.39
C SER A 238 -33.86 -4.67 2.55
N ILE A 239 -33.83 -3.85 1.48
CA ILE A 239 -33.26 -2.50 1.53
C ILE A 239 -34.23 -1.49 2.17
N GLY A 240 -33.74 -0.77 3.18
CA GLY A 240 -34.45 0.27 3.92
C GLY A 240 -34.51 1.63 3.20
N ALA A 241 -35.34 2.55 3.74
CA ALA A 241 -35.56 3.88 3.17
C ALA A 241 -34.29 4.74 3.19
N GLN A 242 -33.48 4.65 4.26
CA GLN A 242 -32.26 5.44 4.42
C GLN A 242 -31.22 5.15 3.33
N THR A 243 -31.04 3.87 2.97
CA THR A 243 -30.18 3.44 1.86
C THR A 243 -30.62 4.06 0.52
N ARG A 244 -31.93 4.15 0.29
CA ARG A 244 -32.49 4.76 -0.93
C ARG A 244 -32.27 6.26 -0.97
N THR A 245 -32.52 6.97 0.13
CA THR A 245 -32.25 8.41 0.25
C THR A 245 -30.77 8.72 -0.04
N GLN A 246 -29.85 7.95 0.55
CA GLN A 246 -28.42 8.15 0.34
C GLN A 246 -27.99 7.88 -1.10
N LEU A 247 -28.59 6.88 -1.76
CA LEU A 247 -28.36 6.65 -3.19
C LEU A 247 -28.88 7.81 -4.05
N ASP A 248 -30.05 8.35 -3.72
CA ASP A 248 -30.64 9.47 -4.48
C ASP A 248 -29.81 10.75 -4.31
N GLU A 249 -29.27 11.01 -3.12
CA GLU A 249 -28.32 12.10 -2.88
C GLU A 249 -27.02 11.89 -3.67
N ALA A 250 -26.46 10.68 -3.68
CA ALA A 250 -25.27 10.35 -4.44
C ALA A 250 -25.48 10.59 -5.95
N LYS A 251 -26.62 10.16 -6.50
CA LYS A 251 -27.00 10.41 -7.91
C LYS A 251 -27.14 11.90 -8.21
N ARG A 252 -27.74 12.66 -7.28
CA ARG A 252 -27.88 14.10 -7.42
C ARG A 252 -26.52 14.82 -7.46
N TYR A 253 -25.53 14.41 -6.68
CA TYR A 253 -24.18 14.97 -6.75
C TYR A 253 -23.46 14.57 -8.04
N ALA A 254 -23.62 13.33 -8.52
CA ALA A 254 -23.05 12.92 -9.81
C ALA A 254 -23.62 13.75 -10.97
N ALA A 255 -24.94 13.98 -11.00
CA ALA A 255 -25.56 14.84 -12.01
C ALA A 255 -25.03 16.29 -11.96
N GLN A 256 -24.81 16.83 -10.76
CA GLN A 256 -24.17 18.14 -10.58
C GLN A 256 -22.74 18.15 -11.13
N ALA A 257 -21.96 17.11 -10.85
CA ALA A 257 -20.60 16.96 -11.37
C ALA A 257 -20.55 16.96 -12.90
N HIS A 258 -21.47 16.24 -13.57
CA HIS A 258 -21.55 16.25 -15.04
C HIS A 258 -21.93 17.61 -15.61
N SER A 259 -22.91 18.29 -15.02
CA SER A 259 -23.32 19.62 -15.48
C SER A 259 -22.25 20.70 -15.24
N ALA A 260 -21.43 20.53 -14.20
CA ALA A 260 -20.31 21.42 -13.90
C ALA A 260 -19.05 21.11 -14.74
N GLN A 261 -18.97 19.94 -15.40
CA GLN A 261 -17.75 19.47 -16.09
C GLN A 261 -17.17 20.50 -17.10
N SER A 262 -18.04 21.18 -17.85
CA SER A 262 -17.61 22.13 -18.89
C SER A 262 -17.50 23.58 -18.38
N SER A 263 -18.12 23.91 -17.24
CA SER A 263 -18.21 25.27 -16.72
C SER A 263 -17.26 25.53 -15.55
N ASP A 264 -17.10 24.54 -14.66
CA ASP A 264 -16.24 24.60 -13.48
C ASP A 264 -15.71 23.20 -13.14
N PRO A 265 -14.54 22.81 -13.69
CA PRO A 265 -13.90 21.53 -13.39
C PRO A 265 -13.60 21.33 -11.89
N TYR A 266 -13.39 22.41 -11.13
CA TYR A 266 -13.12 22.35 -9.70
C TYR A 266 -14.34 21.86 -8.93
N ARG A 267 -15.48 22.50 -9.19
CA ARG A 267 -16.76 22.10 -8.62
C ARG A 267 -17.15 20.69 -9.06
N ALA A 268 -16.91 20.35 -10.33
CA ALA A 268 -17.19 19.02 -10.86
C ALA A 268 -16.41 17.90 -10.12
N ILE A 269 -15.11 18.11 -9.85
CA ILE A 269 -14.30 17.15 -9.08
C ILE A 269 -14.83 17.01 -7.64
N ALA A 270 -15.17 18.14 -6.99
CA ALA A 270 -15.69 18.12 -5.63
C ALA A 270 -17.03 17.35 -5.54
N ASP A 271 -17.94 17.61 -6.48
CA ASP A 271 -19.24 16.94 -6.57
C ASP A 271 -19.08 15.44 -6.88
N ALA A 272 -18.16 15.05 -7.78
CA ALA A 272 -17.87 13.65 -8.08
C ALA A 272 -17.33 12.90 -6.86
N ASN A 273 -16.41 13.51 -6.10
CA ASN A 273 -15.88 12.93 -4.86
C ASN A 273 -16.96 12.80 -3.78
N ARG A 274 -17.88 13.77 -3.70
CA ARG A 274 -19.02 13.71 -2.76
C ARG A 274 -19.98 12.58 -3.14
N ALA A 275 -20.30 12.43 -4.43
CA ALA A 275 -21.12 11.33 -4.94
C ALA A 275 -20.50 9.95 -4.62
N SER A 276 -19.18 9.81 -4.80
CA SER A 276 -18.44 8.57 -4.49
C SER A 276 -18.50 8.20 -3.00
N THR A 277 -18.39 9.21 -2.12
CA THR A 277 -18.51 9.02 -0.66
C THR A 277 -19.93 8.58 -0.27
N LEU A 278 -20.95 9.27 -0.76
CA LEU A 278 -22.35 8.94 -0.47
C LEU A 278 -22.74 7.55 -1.00
N ALA A 279 -22.24 7.18 -2.18
CA ALA A 279 -22.45 5.83 -2.73
C ALA A 279 -21.80 4.74 -1.84
N ALA A 280 -20.64 5.02 -1.24
CA ALA A 280 -19.99 4.09 -0.31
C ALA A 280 -20.77 3.94 1.00
N GLU A 281 -21.28 5.05 1.55
CA GLU A 281 -22.15 5.05 2.74
C GLU A 281 -23.45 4.26 2.47
N ALA A 282 -24.09 4.52 1.34
CA ALA A 282 -25.29 3.81 0.93
C ALA A 282 -25.03 2.30 0.77
N GLN A 283 -23.85 1.90 0.26
CA GLN A 283 -23.48 0.48 0.15
C GLN A 283 -23.31 -0.17 1.53
N ALA A 284 -22.73 0.54 2.49
CA ALA A 284 -22.59 0.06 3.86
C ALA A 284 -23.96 -0.14 4.53
N LEU A 285 -24.88 0.81 4.35
CA LEU A 285 -26.26 0.70 4.83
C LEU A 285 -27.00 -0.45 4.15
N ALA A 286 -26.86 -0.60 2.84
CA ALA A 286 -27.46 -1.70 2.09
C ALA A 286 -26.99 -3.08 2.60
N ASN A 287 -25.72 -3.21 2.96
CA ASN A 287 -25.18 -4.44 3.54
C ASN A 287 -25.76 -4.72 4.93
N ALA A 288 -25.89 -3.69 5.77
CA ALA A 288 -26.49 -3.81 7.10
C ALA A 288 -27.97 -4.21 7.01
N ASP A 289 -28.73 -3.58 6.11
CA ASP A 289 -30.13 -3.86 5.79
C ASP A 289 -30.34 -5.34 5.39
N VAL A 290 -29.50 -5.83 4.47
CA VAL A 290 -29.53 -7.23 4.04
C VAL A 290 -29.21 -8.18 5.21
N GLN A 291 -28.19 -7.90 6.00
CA GLN A 291 -27.83 -8.73 7.16
C GLN A 291 -28.95 -8.77 8.21
N ALA A 292 -29.58 -7.63 8.49
CA ALA A 292 -30.71 -7.54 9.41
C ALA A 292 -31.89 -8.41 8.93
N ALA A 293 -32.21 -8.35 7.64
CA ALA A 293 -33.27 -9.16 7.05
C ALA A 293 -33.00 -10.68 7.14
N HIS A 294 -31.74 -11.12 7.07
CA HIS A 294 -31.39 -12.54 7.26
C HIS A 294 -31.49 -13.00 8.72
N ARG A 295 -31.28 -12.10 9.69
CA ARG A 295 -31.36 -12.41 11.13
C ARG A 295 -32.79 -12.54 11.65
N THR A 296 -33.78 -12.02 10.93
CA THR A 296 -35.20 -12.15 11.29
C THR A 296 -35.83 -13.30 10.50
N PRO A 297 -35.78 -14.56 10.98
CA PRO A 297 -36.51 -15.64 10.33
C PRO A 297 -38.00 -15.26 10.36
N ARG A 298 -38.61 -15.17 9.17
CA ARG A 298 -40.07 -14.98 9.02
C ARG A 298 -40.77 -16.05 9.85
N ARG A 299 -41.26 -15.70 11.05
CA ARG A 299 -42.28 -16.49 11.74
C ARG A 299 -43.49 -16.49 10.81
N ARG A 300 -43.73 -17.63 10.17
CA ARG A 300 -45.00 -17.94 9.53
C ARG A 300 -46.04 -18.19 10.61
#